data_AF-A0A934ZES9-F1
#
_entry.id   AF-A0A934ZES9-F1
#
_cell.length_a   1.000
_cell.length_b   1.000
_cell.length_c   1.000
_cell.angle_alpha   90.00
_cell.angle_beta   90.00
_cell.angle_gamma   90.00
#
_symmetry.space_group_name_H-M   'P 1'
#
loop_
_entity.id
_entity.type
_entity.pdbx_description
1 polymer ?
#
loop_
_entity_poly.entity_id
_entity_poly.type
_entity_poly.pdbx_seq_one_letter_code
_entity_poly.pdbx_strand_id
1 'polypeptide(L)'
;MRARSRDAADPQSAQLADAVLAEAAPRLTRVHVTCSPGCTVAVDRLAVGDGTGESHAFFVEPGARTLETRWANRGTRSRSLECAAGQSVELSLDAPPPEPAPAPTPTVVPPPPTPVLAVLPPLPTPPVVRPRQRPLPPLVFWIGLAATAATAGVLVWSGLDTLSARDAYEQSPTEAGYNDGASREVRTDVLIASTAVLGVATAVVGVFFTEWSGRGSERSWLRTAPSLGLRDGGLQVGVVRSF
;
A
#
# COMPACT_ATOMS: atom_id res chain seq x y z
N MET A 1 -17.93 7.24 8.19
CA MET A 1 -18.93 8.11 7.51
C MET A 1 -18.34 9.33 6.77
N ARG A 2 -17.01 9.52 6.68
CA ARG A 2 -16.41 10.69 5.98
C ARG A 2 -16.05 10.50 4.50
N ALA A 3 -16.23 9.31 3.93
CA ALA A 3 -16.08 9.11 2.48
C ALA A 3 -17.11 9.88 1.65
N ARG A 4 -18.19 10.38 2.29
CA ARG A 4 -19.29 11.07 1.61
C ARG A 4 -19.03 12.55 1.30
N SER A 5 -17.98 13.20 1.83
CA SER A 5 -17.87 14.66 1.77
C SER A 5 -16.89 15.22 0.73
N ARG A 6 -16.07 14.39 0.07
CA ARG A 6 -15.19 14.83 -1.02
C ARG A 6 -15.72 14.47 -2.42
N ASP A 7 -16.45 13.36 -2.54
CA ASP A 7 -16.98 12.86 -3.82
C ASP A 7 -18.51 13.03 -3.96
N ALA A 8 -19.13 13.85 -3.10
CA ALA A 8 -20.59 14.03 -3.03
C ALA A 8 -21.25 14.72 -4.23
N ALA A 9 -20.46 15.12 -5.24
CA ALA A 9 -20.96 15.93 -6.34
C ALA A 9 -21.65 15.10 -7.44
N ASP A 10 -21.41 13.78 -7.49
CA ASP A 10 -21.99 12.90 -8.50
C ASP A 10 -22.87 11.80 -7.85
N PRO A 11 -24.19 11.76 -8.15
CA PRO A 11 -25.10 10.75 -7.60
C PRO A 11 -24.73 9.32 -8.03
N GLN A 12 -24.04 9.12 -9.16
CA GLN A 12 -23.58 7.79 -9.58
C GLN A 12 -22.43 7.30 -8.69
N SER A 13 -21.47 8.17 -8.39
CA SER A 13 -20.38 7.90 -7.45
C SER A 13 -20.89 7.57 -6.04
N ALA A 14 -21.93 8.27 -5.56
CA ALA A 14 -22.55 7.97 -4.28
C ALA A 14 -23.22 6.57 -4.27
N GLN A 15 -23.93 6.21 -5.34
CA GLN A 15 -24.55 4.88 -5.47
C GLN A 15 -23.50 3.76 -5.52
N LEU A 16 -22.41 3.96 -6.27
CA LEU A 16 -21.32 2.99 -6.33
C LEU A 16 -20.63 2.84 -4.96
N ALA A 17 -20.37 3.94 -4.26
CA ALA A 17 -19.79 3.91 -2.92
C ALA A 17 -20.70 3.17 -1.92
N ASP A 18 -22.01 3.42 -1.97
CA ASP A 18 -22.99 2.74 -1.13
C ASP A 18 -23.08 1.24 -1.46
N ALA A 19 -22.99 0.85 -2.75
CA ALA A 19 -22.96 -0.55 -3.17
C ALA A 19 -21.71 -1.29 -2.67
N VAL A 20 -20.52 -0.68 -2.82
CA VAL A 20 -19.25 -1.24 -2.32
C VAL A 20 -19.27 -1.36 -0.80
N LEU A 21 -19.81 -0.36 -0.10
CA LEU A 21 -19.97 -0.41 1.35
C LEU A 21 -20.94 -1.51 1.78
N ALA A 22 -22.04 -1.72 1.06
CA ALA A 22 -22.99 -2.78 1.35
C ALA A 22 -22.39 -4.18 1.15
N GLU A 23 -21.55 -4.37 0.14
CA GLU A 23 -20.85 -5.64 -0.11
C GLU A 23 -19.72 -5.89 0.90
N ALA A 24 -18.96 -4.85 1.27
CA ALA A 24 -17.83 -4.97 2.18
C ALA A 24 -18.23 -5.03 3.67
N ALA A 25 -19.34 -4.39 4.05
CA ALA A 25 -19.83 -4.34 5.43
C ALA A 25 -19.95 -5.71 6.13
N PRO A 26 -20.52 -6.78 5.53
CA PRO A 26 -20.61 -8.08 6.20
C PRO A 26 -19.25 -8.79 6.34
N ARG A 27 -18.22 -8.37 5.61
CA ARG A 27 -16.89 -9.00 5.62
C ARG A 27 -15.90 -8.31 6.56
N LEU A 28 -16.21 -7.10 7.02
CA LEU A 28 -15.31 -6.27 7.82
C LEU A 28 -15.91 -5.97 9.19
N THR A 29 -15.05 -5.69 10.16
CA THR A 29 -15.44 -5.17 11.48
C THR A 29 -15.36 -3.66 11.45
N ARG A 30 -16.43 -2.97 11.83
CA ARG A 30 -16.44 -1.51 11.99
C ARG A 30 -15.99 -1.16 13.41
N VAL A 31 -14.95 -0.35 13.54
CA VAL A 31 -14.45 0.09 14.85
C VAL A 31 -14.64 1.60 14.98
N HIS A 32 -15.30 2.02 16.06
CA HIS A 32 -15.44 3.42 16.45
C HIS A 32 -14.66 3.64 17.75
N VAL A 33 -13.67 4.52 17.70
CA VAL A 33 -12.82 4.86 18.86
C VAL A 33 -13.06 6.32 19.21
N THR A 34 -13.48 6.57 20.44
CA THR A 34 -13.54 7.90 21.04
C THR A 34 -12.39 8.09 22.03
N CYS A 35 -11.69 9.20 21.89
CA CYS A 35 -10.49 9.52 22.67
C CYS A 35 -10.65 10.83 23.42
N SER A 36 -10.25 10.85 24.70
CA SER A 36 -10.15 12.07 25.49
C SER A 36 -8.81 12.17 26.23
N PRO A 37 -7.96 13.18 25.98
CA PRO A 37 -8.00 14.14 24.86
C PRO A 37 -7.76 13.44 23.50
N GLY A 38 -7.78 14.21 22.40
CA GLY A 38 -7.57 13.67 21.05
C GLY A 38 -6.31 12.82 20.92
N CYS A 39 -6.42 11.70 20.20
CA CYS A 39 -5.40 10.67 20.07
C CYS A 39 -5.09 10.39 18.59
N THR A 40 -3.98 9.70 18.35
CA THR A 40 -3.68 9.04 17.07
C THR A 40 -3.88 7.54 17.25
N VAL A 41 -4.51 6.89 16.28
CA VAL A 41 -4.87 5.46 16.37
C VAL A 41 -4.08 4.68 15.32
N ALA A 42 -3.57 3.52 15.71
CA ALA A 42 -2.93 2.56 14.82
C ALA A 42 -3.48 1.14 15.08
N VAL A 43 -3.60 0.36 14.01
CA VAL A 43 -3.99 -1.06 14.08
C VAL A 43 -2.86 -1.88 13.49
N ASP A 44 -2.37 -2.87 14.23
CA ASP A 44 -1.22 -3.70 13.83
C ASP A 44 0.01 -2.87 13.39
N ARG A 45 0.23 -1.74 14.06
CA ARG A 45 1.25 -0.70 13.79
C ARG A 45 1.05 0.12 12.52
N LEU A 46 -0.08 0.00 11.84
CA LEU A 46 -0.48 0.87 10.73
C LEU A 46 -1.35 2.02 11.25
N ALA A 47 -0.96 3.27 11.01
CA ALA A 47 -1.75 4.44 11.41
C ALA A 47 -3.09 4.46 10.66
N VAL A 48 -4.18 4.68 11.39
CA VAL A 48 -5.54 4.69 10.84
C VAL A 48 -6.21 6.03 11.14
N GLY A 49 -6.56 6.76 10.06
CA GLY A 49 -7.19 8.09 10.13
C GLY A 49 -6.25 9.24 9.77
N ASP A 50 -6.80 10.46 9.78
CA ASP A 50 -6.16 11.66 9.23
C ASP A 50 -5.25 12.42 10.23
N GLY A 51 -4.86 11.78 11.35
CA GLY A 51 -4.03 12.38 12.39
C GLY A 51 -4.68 12.34 13.78
N THR A 52 -4.42 13.36 14.60
CA THR A 52 -4.92 13.44 15.98
C THR A 52 -6.38 13.88 16.00
N GLY A 53 -7.27 13.12 16.65
CA GLY A 53 -8.68 13.45 16.77
C GLY A 53 -9.35 12.85 18.00
N GLU A 54 -10.55 13.31 18.31
CA GLU A 54 -11.35 12.77 19.43
C GLU A 54 -12.26 11.61 19.01
N SER A 55 -12.47 11.42 17.70
CA SER A 55 -13.30 10.36 17.14
C SER A 55 -12.66 9.80 15.87
N HIS A 56 -12.46 8.49 15.86
CA HIS A 56 -11.90 7.73 14.75
C HIS A 56 -12.88 6.62 14.38
N ALA A 57 -13.25 6.54 13.09
CA ALA A 57 -14.09 5.47 12.57
C ALA A 57 -13.38 4.80 11.40
N PHE A 58 -13.10 3.50 11.53
CA PHE A 58 -12.38 2.73 10.53
C PHE A 58 -12.88 1.29 10.45
N PHE A 59 -12.45 0.59 9.40
CA PHE A 59 -12.80 -0.81 9.16
C PHE A 59 -11.55 -1.67 9.29
N VAL A 60 -11.69 -2.82 9.93
CA VAL A 60 -10.62 -3.79 10.15
C VAL A 60 -11.08 -5.15 9.66
N GLU A 61 -10.18 -5.91 9.08
CA GLU A 61 -10.43 -7.30 8.73
C GLU A 61 -10.63 -8.16 9.99
N PRO A 62 -11.47 -9.21 9.90
CA PRO A 62 -11.73 -10.11 11.02
C PRO A 62 -10.45 -10.83 11.49
N GLY A 63 -10.40 -11.16 12.78
CA GLY A 63 -9.27 -11.80 13.46
C GLY A 63 -8.81 -11.06 14.71
N ALA A 64 -7.77 -11.59 15.37
CA ALA A 64 -7.12 -10.95 16.50
C ALA A 64 -6.24 -9.78 16.01
N ARG A 65 -6.50 -8.57 16.51
CA ARG A 65 -5.86 -7.32 16.07
C ARG A 65 -5.36 -6.54 17.27
N THR A 66 -4.25 -5.82 17.11
CA THR A 66 -3.73 -4.95 18.18
C THR A 66 -4.05 -3.50 17.86
N LEU A 67 -4.86 -2.87 18.71
CA LEU A 67 -5.14 -1.43 18.67
C LEU A 67 -4.12 -0.69 19.53
N GLU A 68 -3.40 0.25 18.95
CA GLU A 68 -2.48 1.14 19.65
C GLU A 68 -2.98 2.58 19.53
N THR A 69 -3.15 3.25 20.66
CA THR A 69 -3.55 4.66 20.71
C THR A 69 -2.47 5.49 21.38
N ARG A 70 -2.13 6.63 20.77
CA ARG A 70 -1.08 7.52 21.26
C ARG A 70 -1.64 8.93 21.46
N TRP A 71 -1.39 9.48 22.63
CA TRP A 71 -1.76 10.84 22.99
C TRP A 71 -0.53 11.74 22.98
N ALA A 72 -0.72 13.00 22.58
CA ALA A 72 0.35 13.98 22.62
C ALA A 72 0.87 14.12 24.07
N ASN A 73 2.12 13.72 24.29
CA ASN A 73 2.84 13.80 25.57
C ASN A 73 2.28 12.98 26.75
N ARG A 74 1.41 11.99 26.52
CA ARG A 74 0.90 11.10 27.59
C ARG A 74 1.13 9.60 27.35
N GLY A 75 2.03 9.27 26.41
CA GLY A 75 2.39 7.90 26.11
C GLY A 75 1.41 7.18 25.17
N THR A 76 1.55 5.86 25.14
CA THR A 76 0.81 4.95 24.24
C THR A 76 0.06 3.91 25.08
N ARG A 77 -1.15 3.55 24.67
CA ARG A 77 -1.94 2.46 25.25
C ARG A 77 -2.22 1.42 24.15
N SER A 78 -1.96 0.15 24.44
CA SER A 78 -2.28 -0.95 23.54
C SER A 78 -3.44 -1.78 24.09
N ARG A 79 -4.29 -2.28 23.19
CA ARG A 79 -5.40 -3.17 23.52
C ARG A 79 -5.56 -4.22 22.42
N SER A 80 -5.68 -5.48 22.80
CA SER A 80 -6.08 -6.55 21.88
C SER A 80 -7.58 -6.49 21.62
N LEU A 81 -7.95 -6.62 20.35
CA LEU A 81 -9.34 -6.69 19.89
C LEU A 81 -9.53 -8.00 19.13
N GLU A 82 -10.63 -8.68 19.41
CA GLU A 82 -11.09 -9.82 18.62
C GLU A 82 -12.20 -9.33 17.70
N CYS A 83 -11.88 -9.23 16.41
CA CYS A 83 -12.75 -8.63 15.41
C CYS A 83 -13.51 -9.74 14.65
N ALA A 84 -14.83 -9.80 14.80
CA ALA A 84 -15.67 -10.70 13.99
C ALA A 84 -16.24 -9.99 12.75
N ALA A 85 -16.44 -10.73 11.66
CA ALA A 85 -16.98 -10.19 10.41
C ALA A 85 -18.40 -9.61 10.62
N GLY A 86 -18.64 -8.40 10.11
CA GLY A 86 -19.93 -7.71 10.26
C GLY A 86 -20.19 -7.10 11.65
N GLN A 87 -19.28 -7.27 12.62
CA GLN A 87 -19.42 -6.70 13.95
C GLN A 87 -19.12 -5.20 13.96
N SER A 88 -19.81 -4.46 14.83
CA SER A 88 -19.45 -3.08 15.19
C SER A 88 -18.91 -3.04 16.62
N VAL A 89 -17.74 -2.46 16.81
CA VAL A 89 -17.04 -2.34 18.09
C VAL A 89 -16.91 -0.86 18.44
N GLU A 90 -17.42 -0.46 19.60
CA GLU A 90 -17.30 0.90 20.12
C GLU A 90 -16.39 0.92 21.35
N LEU A 91 -15.36 1.78 21.33
CA LEU A 91 -14.31 1.84 22.33
C LEU A 91 -14.12 3.28 22.76
N SER A 92 -14.22 3.52 24.07
CA SER A 92 -13.80 4.78 24.67
C SER A 92 -12.45 4.58 25.36
N LEU A 93 -11.48 5.43 25.01
CA LEU A 93 -10.11 5.34 25.50
C LEU A 93 -9.67 6.70 26.07
N ASP A 94 -9.35 6.68 27.36
CA ASP A 94 -8.73 7.83 28.02
C ASP A 94 -7.21 7.73 28.01
N ALA A 95 -6.58 8.89 27.92
CA ALA A 95 -5.13 9.00 28.00
C ALA A 95 -4.60 8.46 29.33
N PRO A 96 -3.44 7.78 29.33
CA PRO A 96 -2.76 7.44 30.57
C PRO A 96 -2.51 8.71 31.40
N PRO A 97 -2.59 8.63 32.74
CA PRO A 97 -2.10 9.70 33.60
C PRO A 97 -0.66 10.07 33.18
N PRO A 98 -0.31 11.37 33.15
CA PRO A 98 1.06 11.76 32.86
C PRO A 98 1.97 11.06 33.86
N GLU A 99 3.00 10.38 33.35
CA GLU A 99 4.03 9.80 34.20
C GLU A 99 4.57 10.92 35.10
N PRO A 100 4.59 10.75 36.43
CA PRO A 100 5.13 11.77 37.31
C PRO A 100 6.54 12.13 36.84
N ALA A 101 6.83 13.44 36.75
CA ALA A 101 8.17 13.91 36.41
C ALA A 101 9.18 13.12 37.23
N PRO A 102 10.28 12.61 36.62
CA PRO A 102 11.29 11.89 37.37
C PRO A 102 11.68 12.77 38.55
N ALA A 103 11.46 12.28 39.77
CA ALA A 103 11.94 12.94 40.96
C ALA A 103 13.44 13.21 40.76
N PRO A 104 13.98 14.35 41.24
CA PRO A 104 15.41 14.55 41.21
C PRO A 104 16.05 13.32 41.84
N THR A 105 16.88 12.63 41.06
CA THR A 105 17.60 11.44 41.49
C THR A 105 18.22 11.77 42.85
N PRO A 106 17.87 11.08 43.95
CA PRO A 106 18.65 11.22 45.17
C PRO A 106 20.09 10.87 44.79
N THR A 107 21.05 11.69 45.24
CA THR A 107 22.47 11.43 45.11
C THR A 107 22.71 9.98 45.50
N VAL A 108 23.05 9.16 44.51
CA VAL A 108 23.38 7.75 44.71
C VAL A 108 24.62 7.73 45.58
N VAL A 109 24.42 7.44 46.87
CA VAL A 109 25.44 6.86 47.72
C VAL A 109 25.93 5.60 47.00
N PRO A 110 27.23 5.40 46.78
CA PRO A 110 27.72 4.24 46.03
C PRO A 110 27.20 2.96 46.72
N PRO A 111 26.49 2.07 46.01
CA PRO A 111 26.11 0.79 46.58
C PRO A 111 27.38 -0.06 46.82
N PRO A 112 27.38 -0.93 47.84
CA PRO A 112 28.44 -1.93 48.00
C PRO A 112 28.54 -2.78 46.72
N PRO A 113 29.73 -3.30 46.38
CA PRO A 113 29.94 -3.99 45.12
C PRO A 113 29.00 -5.21 45.01
N THR A 114 28.01 -5.10 44.13
CA THR A 114 27.17 -6.21 43.70
C THR A 114 28.04 -7.21 42.92
N PRO A 115 27.88 -8.53 43.14
CA PRO A 115 28.59 -9.52 42.34
C PRO A 115 28.25 -9.33 40.86
N VAL A 116 29.29 -9.41 40.02
CA VAL A 116 29.20 -9.28 38.57
C VAL A 116 28.17 -10.30 38.06
N LEU A 117 27.00 -9.81 37.64
CA LEU A 117 26.01 -10.59 36.92
C LEU A 117 26.69 -11.15 35.67
N ALA A 118 26.67 -12.47 35.54
CA ALA A 118 27.13 -13.17 34.36
C ALA A 118 26.49 -12.53 33.12
N VAL A 119 27.33 -12.21 32.14
CA VAL A 119 26.93 -11.71 30.82
C VAL A 119 25.86 -12.67 30.27
N LEU A 120 24.61 -12.20 30.19
CA LEU A 120 23.57 -12.95 29.48
C LEU A 120 24.05 -13.11 28.02
N PRO A 121 23.93 -14.31 27.42
CA PRO A 121 24.19 -14.47 26.00
C PRO A 121 23.29 -13.53 25.20
N PRO A 122 23.77 -12.98 24.07
CA PRO A 122 22.96 -12.10 23.24
C PRO A 122 21.68 -12.81 22.83
N LEU A 123 20.54 -12.12 23.00
CA LEU A 123 19.24 -12.59 22.54
C LEU A 123 19.34 -13.02 21.06
N PRO A 124 18.74 -14.16 20.67
CA PRO A 124 18.73 -14.58 19.28
C PRO A 124 18.10 -13.46 18.43
N THR A 125 18.85 -13.00 17.43
CA THR A 125 18.39 -11.97 16.51
C THR A 125 17.13 -12.47 15.81
N PRO A 126 16.02 -11.70 15.75
CA PRO A 126 14.83 -12.14 15.05
C PRO A 126 15.18 -12.50 13.60
N PRO A 127 14.58 -13.56 13.03
CA PRO A 127 14.83 -13.92 11.64
C PRO A 127 14.49 -12.72 10.76
N VAL A 128 15.47 -12.28 9.95
CA VAL A 128 15.26 -11.25 8.95
C VAL A 128 14.26 -11.81 7.94
N VAL A 129 13.00 -11.41 8.04
CA VAL A 129 11.99 -11.67 7.01
C VAL A 129 12.42 -10.86 5.80
N ARG A 130 13.09 -11.51 4.85
CA ARG A 130 13.42 -10.86 3.58
C ARG A 130 12.10 -10.54 2.88
N PRO A 131 11.84 -9.28 2.50
CA PRO A 131 10.69 -8.98 1.66
C PRO A 131 10.76 -9.86 0.42
N ARG A 132 9.62 -10.45 0.04
CA ARG A 132 9.54 -11.32 -1.14
C ARG A 132 9.75 -10.46 -2.38
N GLN A 133 10.99 -10.42 -2.86
CA GLN A 133 11.35 -9.73 -4.09
C GLN A 133 10.63 -10.42 -5.26
N ARG A 134 9.98 -9.61 -6.11
CA ARG A 134 9.37 -10.14 -7.33
C ARG A 134 10.49 -10.35 -8.35
N PRO A 135 10.44 -11.43 -9.16
CA PRO A 135 11.61 -11.89 -9.88
C PRO A 135 11.98 -11.06 -11.12
N LEU A 136 11.07 -10.22 -11.65
CA LEU A 136 11.30 -9.53 -12.93
C LEU A 136 11.46 -8.01 -12.76
N PRO A 137 12.43 -7.39 -13.46
CA PRO A 137 12.59 -5.94 -13.46
C PRO A 137 11.49 -5.23 -14.26
N PRO A 138 11.16 -3.96 -13.95
CA PRO A 138 10.15 -3.15 -14.65
C PRO A 138 10.29 -3.10 -16.16
N LEU A 139 11.51 -3.23 -16.66
CA LEU A 139 11.80 -3.17 -18.09
C LEU A 139 11.07 -4.26 -18.89
N VAL A 140 10.89 -5.46 -18.30
CA VAL A 140 10.20 -6.57 -18.98
C VAL A 140 8.74 -6.21 -19.26
N PHE A 141 8.07 -5.59 -18.28
CA PHE A 141 6.72 -5.08 -18.47
C PHE A 141 6.65 -4.04 -19.60
N TRP A 142 7.57 -3.07 -19.61
CA TRP A 142 7.59 -2.03 -20.64
C TRP A 142 7.86 -2.57 -22.05
N ILE A 143 8.73 -3.59 -22.17
CA ILE A 143 8.96 -4.28 -23.44
C ILE A 143 7.67 -4.98 -23.90
N GLY A 144 6.99 -5.70 -23.01
CA GLY A 144 5.72 -6.36 -23.32
C GLY A 144 4.62 -5.36 -23.72
N LEU A 145 4.55 -4.22 -23.02
CA LEU A 145 3.60 -3.15 -23.34
C LEU A 145 3.87 -2.54 -24.71
N ALA A 146 5.13 -2.23 -25.03
CA ALA A 146 5.52 -1.71 -26.33
C ALA A 146 5.21 -2.71 -27.46
N ALA A 147 5.50 -3.99 -27.25
CA ALA A 147 5.15 -5.05 -28.20
C ALA A 147 3.63 -5.14 -28.41
N THR A 148 2.85 -5.09 -27.32
CA THR A 148 1.38 -5.11 -27.38
C THR A 148 0.83 -3.91 -28.15
N ALA A 149 1.37 -2.71 -27.92
CA ALA A 149 0.97 -1.51 -28.63
C ALA A 149 1.29 -1.59 -30.13
N ALA A 150 2.46 -2.13 -30.50
CA ALA A 150 2.82 -2.37 -31.89
C ALA A 150 1.87 -3.36 -32.56
N THR A 151 1.56 -4.50 -31.93
CA THR A 151 0.61 -5.49 -32.47
C THR A 151 -0.80 -4.92 -32.60
N ALA A 152 -1.24 -4.09 -31.65
CA ALA A 152 -2.53 -3.41 -31.73
C ALA A 152 -2.59 -2.43 -32.91
N GLY A 153 -1.49 -1.72 -33.21
CA GLY A 153 -1.39 -0.87 -34.41
C GLY A 153 -1.53 -1.66 -35.70
N VAL A 154 -0.86 -2.81 -35.81
CA VAL A 154 -0.99 -3.71 -36.97
C VAL A 154 -2.41 -4.26 -37.07
N LEU A 155 -3.07 -4.56 -35.94
CA LEU A 155 -4.46 -5.03 -35.91
C LEU A 155 -5.41 -3.98 -36.48
N VAL A 156 -5.28 -2.72 -36.07
CA VAL A 156 -6.10 -1.63 -36.62
C VAL A 156 -5.89 -1.50 -38.13
N TRP A 157 -4.64 -1.53 -38.60
CA TRP A 157 -4.33 -1.52 -40.03
C TRP A 157 -4.97 -2.70 -40.78
N SER A 158 -4.83 -3.92 -40.26
CA SER A 158 -5.40 -5.14 -40.83
C SER A 158 -6.93 -5.09 -40.90
N GLY A 159 -7.57 -4.52 -39.87
CA GLY A 159 -9.02 -4.31 -39.86
C GLY A 159 -9.48 -3.35 -40.94
N LEU A 160 -8.78 -2.24 -41.14
CA LEU A 160 -9.08 -1.29 -42.22
C LEU A 160 -8.89 -1.92 -43.61
N ASP A 161 -7.84 -2.73 -43.80
CA ASP A 161 -7.59 -3.46 -45.05
C ASP A 161 -8.67 -4.52 -45.33
N THR A 162 -9.18 -5.17 -44.28
CA THR A 162 -10.29 -6.14 -44.40
C THR A 162 -11.60 -5.44 -44.79
N LEU A 163 -11.89 -4.28 -44.18
CA LEU A 163 -13.08 -3.48 -44.51
C LEU A 163 -13.02 -2.93 -45.94
N SER A 164 -11.86 -2.43 -46.38
CA SER A 164 -11.70 -1.95 -47.76
C SER A 164 -11.87 -3.07 -48.79
N ALA A 165 -11.39 -4.29 -48.49
CA ALA A 165 -11.59 -5.48 -49.30
C ALA A 165 -13.07 -5.83 -49.46
N ARG A 166 -13.81 -5.78 -48.34
CA ARG A 166 -15.25 -6.03 -48.33
C ARG A 166 -15.98 -5.01 -49.19
N ASP A 167 -15.69 -3.72 -49.00
CA ASP A 167 -16.36 -2.65 -49.75
C ASP A 167 -16.07 -2.75 -51.26
N ALA A 168 -14.86 -3.16 -51.65
CA ALA A 168 -14.50 -3.41 -53.06
C ALA A 168 -15.27 -4.61 -53.64
N TYR A 169 -15.44 -5.69 -52.86
CA TYR A 169 -16.24 -6.84 -53.27
C TYR A 169 -17.73 -6.51 -53.39
N GLU A 170 -18.29 -5.74 -52.46
CA GLU A 170 -19.69 -5.29 -52.52
C GLU A 170 -19.98 -4.46 -53.78
N GLN A 171 -19.02 -3.64 -54.21
CA GLN A 171 -19.13 -2.86 -55.45
C GLN A 171 -18.98 -3.71 -56.70
N SER A 172 -18.20 -4.79 -56.67
CA SER A 172 -17.92 -5.63 -57.83
C SER A 172 -17.71 -7.10 -57.41
N PRO A 173 -18.82 -7.85 -57.25
CA PRO A 173 -18.75 -9.21 -56.74
C PRO A 173 -18.02 -10.16 -57.70
N THR A 174 -16.92 -10.73 -57.24
CA THR A 174 -16.13 -11.73 -57.97
C THR A 174 -15.62 -12.80 -57.01
N GLU A 175 -15.47 -14.04 -57.49
CA GLU A 175 -14.94 -15.13 -56.66
C GLU A 175 -13.53 -14.84 -56.13
N ALA A 176 -12.67 -14.22 -56.96
CA ALA A 176 -11.34 -13.78 -56.55
C ALA A 176 -11.39 -12.75 -55.41
N GLY A 177 -12.31 -11.77 -55.50
CA GLY A 177 -12.51 -10.78 -54.44
C GLY A 177 -13.03 -11.38 -53.14
N TYR A 178 -13.93 -12.37 -53.22
CA TYR A 178 -14.41 -13.10 -52.05
C TYR A 178 -13.28 -13.85 -51.33
N ASN A 179 -12.47 -14.61 -52.08
CA ASN A 179 -11.37 -15.39 -51.53
C ASN A 179 -10.27 -14.49 -50.92
N ASP A 180 -9.98 -13.34 -51.54
CA ASP A 180 -9.05 -12.33 -51.01
C ASP A 180 -9.57 -11.73 -49.70
N GLY A 181 -10.85 -11.34 -49.66
CA GLY A 181 -11.51 -10.84 -48.44
C GLY A 181 -11.51 -11.87 -47.30
N ALA A 182 -11.88 -13.12 -47.59
CA ALA A 182 -11.85 -14.20 -46.60
C ALA A 182 -10.44 -14.46 -46.06
N SER A 183 -9.41 -14.40 -46.92
CA SER A 183 -8.02 -14.52 -46.47
C SER A 183 -7.59 -13.36 -45.57
N ARG A 184 -8.07 -12.13 -45.81
CA ARG A 184 -7.77 -10.97 -44.96
C ARG A 184 -8.48 -11.07 -43.61
N GLU A 185 -9.74 -11.50 -43.60
CA GLU A 185 -10.52 -11.73 -42.38
C GLU A 185 -9.82 -12.74 -41.46
N VAL A 186 -9.43 -13.90 -41.98
CA VAL A 186 -8.72 -14.94 -41.19
C VAL A 186 -7.42 -14.40 -40.58
N ARG A 187 -6.64 -13.60 -41.34
CA ARG A 187 -5.42 -12.98 -40.80
C ARG A 187 -5.73 -11.99 -39.69
N THR A 188 -6.80 -11.21 -39.84
CA THR A 188 -7.26 -10.25 -38.83
C THR A 188 -7.76 -10.97 -37.57
N ASP A 189 -8.51 -12.06 -37.69
CA ASP A 189 -8.98 -12.86 -36.55
C ASP A 189 -7.82 -13.46 -35.75
N VAL A 190 -6.84 -14.03 -36.45
CA VAL A 190 -5.61 -14.54 -35.83
C VAL A 190 -4.85 -13.41 -35.12
N LEU A 191 -4.83 -12.21 -35.71
CA LEU A 191 -4.18 -11.05 -35.14
C LEU A 191 -4.93 -10.51 -33.90
N ILE A 192 -6.26 -10.55 -33.90
CA ILE A 192 -7.10 -10.21 -32.74
C ILE A 192 -6.81 -11.18 -31.59
N ALA A 193 -6.85 -12.49 -31.86
CA ALA A 193 -6.59 -13.51 -30.85
C ALA A 193 -5.19 -13.38 -30.25
N SER A 194 -4.16 -13.22 -31.09
CA SER A 194 -2.77 -13.08 -30.65
C SER A 194 -2.52 -11.79 -29.86
N THR A 195 -3.08 -10.65 -30.30
CA THR A 195 -2.98 -9.37 -29.57
C THR A 195 -3.65 -9.45 -28.20
N ALA A 196 -4.82 -10.10 -28.11
CA ALA A 196 -5.51 -10.30 -26.85
C ALA A 196 -4.69 -11.16 -25.88
N VAL A 197 -4.15 -12.28 -26.35
CA VAL A 197 -3.27 -13.16 -25.54
C VAL A 197 -2.04 -12.39 -25.04
N LEU A 198 -1.39 -11.63 -25.93
CA LEU A 198 -0.22 -10.83 -25.58
C LEU A 198 -0.53 -9.74 -24.55
N GLY A 199 -1.67 -9.06 -24.70
CA GLY A 199 -2.14 -8.05 -23.75
C GLY A 199 -2.40 -8.63 -22.35
N VAL A 200 -3.07 -9.78 -22.28
CA VAL A 200 -3.32 -10.51 -21.02
C VAL A 200 -2.00 -10.95 -20.38
N ALA A 201 -1.09 -11.54 -21.16
CA ALA A 201 0.21 -11.98 -20.66
C ALA A 201 1.02 -10.80 -20.10
N THR A 202 1.04 -9.66 -20.80
CA THR A 202 1.72 -8.44 -20.34
C THR A 202 1.13 -7.93 -19.02
N ALA A 203 -0.19 -7.91 -18.88
CA ALA A 203 -0.85 -7.52 -17.64
C ALA A 203 -0.50 -8.47 -16.47
N VAL A 204 -0.51 -9.78 -16.70
CA VAL A 204 -0.12 -10.78 -15.68
C VAL A 204 1.32 -10.56 -15.22
N VAL A 205 2.25 -10.32 -16.16
CA VAL A 205 3.65 -10.01 -15.85
C VAL A 205 3.76 -8.74 -15.02
N GLY A 206 3.05 -7.67 -15.39
CA GLY A 206 3.06 -6.39 -14.67
C GLY A 206 2.52 -6.48 -13.24
N VAL A 207 1.39 -7.18 -13.06
CA VAL A 207 0.70 -7.27 -11.77
C VAL A 207 1.41 -8.21 -10.81
N PHE A 208 1.77 -9.42 -11.26
CA PHE A 208 2.23 -10.49 -10.38
C PHE A 208 3.75 -10.65 -10.32
N PHE A 209 4.46 -10.36 -11.41
CA PHE A 209 5.87 -10.72 -11.54
C PHE A 209 6.83 -9.53 -11.57
N THR A 210 6.33 -8.32 -11.80
CA THR A 210 7.17 -7.12 -11.92
C THR A 210 7.38 -6.44 -10.57
N GLU A 211 8.64 -6.21 -10.20
CA GLU A 211 9.03 -5.40 -9.04
C GLU A 211 9.12 -3.92 -9.43
N TRP A 212 8.20 -3.09 -8.96
CA TRP A 212 8.12 -1.68 -9.32
C TRP A 212 9.12 -0.78 -8.55
N SER A 213 10.10 -1.36 -7.85
CA SER A 213 11.14 -0.60 -7.14
C SER A 213 12.07 0.06 -8.16
N GLY A 214 11.98 1.39 -8.26
CA GLY A 214 12.77 2.18 -9.20
C GLY A 214 14.27 1.95 -9.07
N ARG A 215 14.96 1.92 -10.22
CA ARG A 215 16.41 2.01 -10.31
C ARG A 215 16.90 3.24 -9.54
N GLY A 216 17.89 3.04 -8.67
CA GLY A 216 18.71 4.14 -8.15
C GLY A 216 18.35 4.66 -6.77
N SER A 217 18.17 3.78 -5.78
CA SER A 217 18.60 4.12 -4.42
C SER A 217 20.13 4.15 -4.35
N GLU A 218 20.76 5.14 -4.99
CA GLU A 218 21.95 5.78 -4.41
C GLU A 218 21.50 6.85 -3.41
N ARG A 219 20.56 6.49 -2.52
CA ARG A 219 20.60 7.03 -1.17
C ARG A 219 21.44 6.04 -0.41
N SER A 220 22.75 6.24 -0.46
CA SER A 220 23.64 5.67 0.54
C SER A 220 22.95 5.85 1.89
N TRP A 221 22.71 4.75 2.58
CA TRP A 221 22.24 4.74 3.95
C TRP A 221 23.35 5.24 4.89
N LEU A 222 24.00 6.36 4.54
CA LEU A 222 24.75 7.20 5.45
C LEU A 222 23.73 7.62 6.49
N ARG A 223 23.68 6.87 7.60
CA ARG A 223 22.95 7.23 8.81
C ARG A 223 23.62 8.49 9.36
N THR A 224 23.28 9.64 8.81
CA THR A 224 23.56 10.92 9.44
C THR A 224 22.58 11.05 10.59
N ALA A 225 22.99 10.64 11.78
CA ALA A 225 22.25 10.93 12.98
C ALA A 225 22.56 12.38 13.39
N PRO A 226 21.56 13.27 13.49
CA PRO A 226 21.78 14.56 14.11
C PRO A 226 22.15 14.33 15.58
N SER A 227 23.25 14.93 16.01
CA SER A 227 23.67 14.93 17.42
C SER A 227 23.42 16.32 18.00
N LEU A 228 22.78 16.33 19.16
CA LEU A 228 22.54 17.53 19.96
C LEU A 228 23.39 17.41 21.22
N GLY A 229 24.35 18.32 21.38
CA GLY A 229 25.19 18.41 22.56
C GLY A 229 24.90 19.69 23.31
N LEU A 230 24.68 19.58 24.62
CA LEU A 230 24.72 20.73 25.53
C LEU A 230 26.13 20.82 26.14
N ARG A 231 26.78 21.96 25.96
CA ARG A 231 27.96 22.37 26.74
C ARG A 231 27.69 23.75 27.34
N ASP A 232 28.31 24.05 28.48
CA ASP A 232 28.07 25.23 29.32
C ASP A 232 28.31 26.56 28.59
N GLY A 233 27.35 26.94 27.75
CA GLY A 233 27.41 28.13 26.89
C GLY A 233 26.55 28.05 25.62
N GLY A 234 25.96 26.91 25.26
CA GLY A 234 24.99 26.84 24.16
C GLY A 234 24.71 25.45 23.59
N LEU A 235 23.65 25.38 22.79
CA LEU A 235 23.24 24.19 22.02
C LEU A 235 24.07 24.11 20.74
N GLN A 236 24.81 23.02 20.54
CA GLN A 236 25.45 22.73 19.26
C GLN A 236 24.71 21.61 18.53
N VAL A 237 24.51 21.81 17.22
CA VAL A 237 23.95 20.81 16.30
C VAL A 237 25.08 20.31 15.41
N GLY A 238 25.40 19.02 15.50
CA GLY A 238 26.44 18.38 14.69
C GLY A 238 25.91 17.16 13.95
N VAL A 239 26.52 16.82 12.81
CA VAL A 239 26.22 15.60 12.05
C VAL A 239 27.38 14.63 12.17
N VAL A 240 27.12 13.45 12.75
CA VAL A 240 28.14 12.39 12.86
C VAL A 240 27.92 11.38 11.72
N ARG A 241 28.98 11.10 10.96
CA ARG A 241 29.02 10.03 9.96
C ARG A 241 29.56 8.77 10.62
N SER A 242 28.78 7.70 10.64
CA SER A 242 29.27 6.35 10.94
C SER A 242 29.73 5.70 9.63
N PHE A 243 30.96 5.23 9.60
CA PHE A 243 31.52 4.41 8.52
C PHE A 243 31.18 2.93 8.74
#